data_AF-A0A350BT30-F1
#
_entry.id   AF-A0A350BT30-F1
#
_cell.length_a   1.000
_cell.length_b   1.000
_cell.length_c   1.000
_cell.angle_alpha   90.00
_cell.angle_beta   90.00
_cell.angle_gamma   90.00
#
_symmetry.space_group_name_H-M   'P 1'
#
loop_
_entity.id
_entity.type
_entity.pdbx_description
1 polymer ?
#
loop_
_entity_poly.entity_id
_entity_poly.type
_entity_poly.pdbx_seq_one_letter_code
_entity_poly.pdbx_strand_id
1 'polypeptide(L)'
;MKKFLTTLIYGTLACIVLIYLFSAMHWPGFENVALGVLWLHVGSYLTYSVVVPEKESRIIYPLVALSVVVLVNIFKLGADATWMGMAVYFFLSAYAAFHLLTKDFLDENDLPFLKKLNIVAISIYLIGGVMQLASLQFSSQVFIVGSGLLALMLLLTGSTKGLKRKK
;
A
#
# COMPACT_ATOMS: atom_id res chain seq x y z
N MET A 1 7.75 -20.45 1.32
CA MET A 1 6.70 -19.84 0.48
C MET A 1 6.00 -18.68 1.18
N LYS A 2 5.33 -18.89 2.34
CA LYS A 2 4.60 -17.83 3.08
C LYS A 2 5.39 -16.52 3.24
N LYS A 3 6.60 -16.58 3.81
CA LYS A 3 7.47 -15.41 4.00
C LYS A 3 7.74 -14.63 2.71
N PHE A 4 8.10 -15.32 1.63
CA PHE A 4 8.37 -14.70 0.34
C PHE A 4 7.12 -13.97 -0.19
N LEU A 5 5.96 -14.62 -0.16
CA LEU A 5 4.70 -14.04 -0.61
C LEU A 5 4.27 -12.86 0.26
N THR A 6 4.44 -12.94 1.58
CA THR A 6 4.20 -11.81 2.50
C THR A 6 5.10 -10.64 2.12
N THR A 7 6.41 -10.84 1.97
CA THR A 7 7.31 -9.76 1.54
C THR A 7 6.91 -9.19 0.18
N LEU A 8 6.53 -10.05 -0.78
CA LEU A 8 6.11 -9.64 -2.12
C LEU A 8 4.83 -8.78 -2.08
N ILE A 9 3.83 -9.16 -1.28
CA ILE A 9 2.59 -8.38 -1.08
C ILE A 9 2.92 -6.97 -0.57
N TYR A 10 3.77 -6.85 0.45
CA TYR A 10 4.14 -5.54 1.00
C TYR A 10 5.01 -4.74 0.04
N GLY A 11 5.93 -5.39 -0.69
CA GLY A 11 6.81 -4.72 -1.65
C GLY A 11 6.04 -4.19 -2.86
N THR A 12 5.09 -4.96 -3.38
CA THR A 12 4.21 -4.51 -4.46
C THR A 12 3.27 -3.40 -3.99
N LEU A 13 2.79 -3.42 -2.74
CA LEU A 13 2.06 -2.30 -2.15
C LEU A 13 2.92 -1.03 -2.02
N ALA A 14 4.19 -1.17 -1.64
CA ALA A 14 5.12 -0.04 -1.63
C ALA A 14 5.30 0.57 -3.03
N CYS A 15 5.40 -0.27 -4.06
CA CYS A 15 5.43 0.21 -5.45
C CYS A 15 4.13 0.92 -5.84
N ILE A 16 2.95 0.42 -5.45
CA ILE A 16 1.66 1.08 -5.70
C ILE A 16 1.61 2.48 -5.08
N VAL A 17 2.15 2.65 -3.86
CA VAL A 17 2.25 3.97 -3.22
C VAL A 17 3.12 4.93 -4.05
N LEU A 18 4.26 4.46 -4.57
CA LEU A 18 5.12 5.28 -5.43
C LEU A 18 4.47 5.57 -6.77
N ILE A 19 3.80 4.60 -7.39
CA ILE A 19 3.03 4.82 -8.63
C ILE A 19 1.96 5.89 -8.42
N TYR A 20 1.24 5.84 -7.29
CA TYR A 20 0.26 6.86 -6.94
C TYR A 20 0.92 8.24 -6.77
N LEU A 21 2.08 8.32 -6.12
CA LEU A 21 2.86 9.57 -6.03
C LEU A 21 3.16 10.13 -7.43
N PHE A 22 3.69 9.32 -8.34
CA PHE A 22 4.01 9.76 -9.70
C PHE A 22 2.77 10.26 -10.44
N SER A 23 1.64 9.55 -10.31
CA SER A 23 0.36 9.97 -10.88
C SER A 23 -0.13 11.30 -10.30
N ALA A 24 -0.16 11.44 -8.97
CA ALA A 24 -0.62 12.65 -8.29
C ALA A 24 0.29 13.86 -8.54
N MET A 25 1.58 13.64 -8.77
CA MET A 25 2.55 14.67 -9.17
C MET A 25 2.59 14.93 -10.67
N HIS A 26 1.79 14.21 -11.47
CA HIS A 26 1.76 14.28 -12.93
C HIS A 26 3.14 14.02 -13.57
N TRP A 27 3.95 13.14 -12.96
CA TRP A 27 5.25 12.75 -13.49
C TRP A 27 5.09 11.64 -14.54
N PRO A 28 5.66 11.79 -15.75
CA PRO A 28 5.47 10.82 -16.82
C PRO A 28 6.24 9.52 -16.57
N GLY A 29 5.85 8.45 -17.28
CA GLY A 29 6.69 7.25 -17.47
C GLY A 29 6.34 6.00 -16.66
N PHE A 30 5.26 6.00 -15.86
CA PHE A 30 4.94 4.89 -14.95
C PHE A 30 3.68 4.09 -15.30
N GLU A 31 2.98 4.40 -16.39
CA GLU A 31 1.69 3.76 -16.72
C GLU A 31 1.79 2.24 -16.94
N ASN A 32 2.73 1.78 -17.78
CA ASN A 32 2.93 0.35 -18.03
C ASN A 32 3.44 -0.40 -16.78
N VAL A 33 4.27 0.28 -15.98
CA VAL A 33 4.77 -0.25 -14.71
C VAL A 33 3.64 -0.39 -13.70
N ALA A 34 2.70 0.56 -13.67
CA ALA A 34 1.54 0.54 -12.79
C ALA A 34 0.67 -0.69 -13.00
N LEU A 35 0.36 -1.00 -14.26
CA LEU A 35 -0.45 -2.17 -14.60
C LEU A 35 0.28 -3.48 -14.24
N GLY A 36 1.57 -3.58 -14.54
CA GLY A 36 2.39 -4.74 -14.17
C GLY A 36 2.46 -4.96 -12.65
N VAL A 37 2.69 -3.90 -11.88
CA VAL A 37 2.74 -3.95 -10.41
C VAL A 37 1.38 -4.31 -9.83
N LEU A 38 0.28 -3.76 -10.37
CA LEU A 38 -1.07 -4.10 -9.92
C LEU A 38 -1.35 -5.59 -10.09
N TRP A 39 -1.08 -6.15 -11.27
CA TRP A 39 -1.27 -7.57 -11.52
C TRP A 39 -0.34 -8.44 -10.69
N LEU A 40 0.90 -8.01 -10.45
CA LEU A 40 1.81 -8.71 -9.55
C LEU A 40 1.29 -8.70 -8.11
N HIS A 41 0.73 -7.58 -7.65
CA HIS A 41 0.12 -7.46 -6.33
C HIS A 41 -1.10 -8.40 -6.21
N VAL A 42 -2.02 -8.38 -7.18
CA VAL A 42 -3.18 -9.29 -7.23
C VAL A 42 -2.73 -10.75 -7.27
N GLY A 43 -1.80 -11.09 -8.16
CA GLY A 43 -1.27 -12.44 -8.31
C GLY A 43 -0.56 -12.94 -7.05
N SER A 44 0.12 -12.06 -6.30
CA SER A 44 0.73 -12.41 -5.02
C SER A 44 -0.31 -12.81 -3.97
N TYR A 45 -1.46 -12.11 -3.92
CA TYR A 45 -2.58 -12.43 -3.05
C TYR A 45 -3.28 -13.75 -3.43
N LEU A 46 -3.52 -13.96 -4.72
CA LEU A 46 -4.10 -15.22 -5.22
C LEU A 46 -3.17 -16.41 -4.95
N THR A 47 -1.87 -16.24 -5.17
CA THR A 47 -0.89 -17.30 -4.89
C THR A 47 -0.82 -17.58 -3.38
N TYR A 48 -0.85 -16.54 -2.54
CA TYR A 48 -0.90 -16.69 -1.09
C TYR A 48 -2.13 -17.49 -0.65
N SER A 49 -3.31 -17.18 -1.22
CA SER A 49 -4.56 -17.84 -0.84
C SER A 49 -4.64 -19.31 -1.26
N VAL A 50 -3.86 -19.74 -2.26
CA VAL A 50 -3.81 -21.14 -2.72
C VAL A 50 -2.70 -21.92 -2.01
N VAL A 51 -1.51 -21.34 -1.85
CA VAL A 51 -0.30 -22.08 -1.47
C VAL A 51 -0.05 -22.10 0.05
N VAL A 52 -0.60 -21.15 0.81
CA VAL A 52 -0.39 -21.09 2.27
C VAL A 52 -1.47 -21.93 2.99
N PRO A 53 -1.10 -22.97 3.76
CA PRO A 53 -2.07 -23.88 4.39
C PRO A 53 -2.92 -23.21 5.49
N GLU A 54 -2.29 -22.43 6.36
CA GLU A 54 -2.95 -21.64 7.41
C GLU A 54 -3.32 -20.26 6.86
N LYS A 55 -4.42 -20.22 6.11
CA LYS A 55 -4.87 -19.00 5.42
C LYS A 55 -5.34 -17.97 6.44
N GLU A 56 -4.83 -16.75 6.30
CA GLU A 56 -5.33 -15.59 7.04
C GLU A 56 -6.72 -15.22 6.51
N SER A 57 -7.76 -15.35 7.32
CA SER A 57 -9.15 -15.09 6.91
C SER A 57 -9.38 -13.62 6.52
N ARG A 58 -8.60 -12.71 7.11
CA ARG A 58 -8.62 -11.27 6.81
C ARG A 58 -8.07 -10.94 5.41
N ILE A 59 -7.57 -11.92 4.65
CA ILE A 59 -7.15 -11.74 3.24
C ILE A 59 -8.31 -11.29 2.34
N ILE A 60 -9.56 -11.51 2.76
CA ILE A 60 -10.74 -11.05 2.05
C ILE A 60 -10.82 -9.53 1.96
N TYR A 61 -10.37 -8.78 2.98
CA TYR A 61 -10.43 -7.30 2.93
C TYR A 61 -9.52 -6.74 1.83
N PRO A 62 -8.24 -7.17 1.72
CA PRO A 62 -7.40 -6.87 0.56
C PRO A 62 -7.96 -7.33 -0.79
N LEU A 63 -8.56 -8.51 -0.85
CA LEU A 63 -9.12 -9.02 -2.11
C LEU A 63 -10.31 -8.18 -2.57
N VAL A 64 -11.24 -7.84 -1.67
CA VAL A 64 -12.36 -6.93 -1.96
C VAL A 64 -11.85 -5.57 -2.39
N ALA A 65 -10.85 -5.04 -1.67
CA ALA A 65 -10.16 -3.82 -2.02
C ALA A 65 -9.60 -3.86 -3.45
N LEU A 66 -8.87 -4.92 -3.81
CA LEU A 66 -8.32 -5.11 -5.14
C LEU A 66 -9.40 -5.24 -6.21
N SER A 67 -10.51 -5.94 -5.92
CA SER A 67 -11.65 -6.02 -6.82
C SER A 67 -12.23 -4.64 -7.12
N VAL A 68 -12.41 -3.77 -6.12
CA VAL A 68 -12.89 -2.39 -6.34
C VAL A 68 -11.94 -1.62 -7.25
N VAL A 69 -10.62 -1.70 -7.01
CA VAL A 69 -9.61 -1.00 -7.84
C VAL A 69 -9.64 -1.49 -9.29
N VAL A 70 -9.73 -2.80 -9.50
CA VAL A 70 -9.81 -3.39 -10.85
C VAL A 70 -11.11 -3.00 -11.54
N LEU A 71 -12.24 -2.99 -10.82
CA LEU A 71 -13.53 -2.57 -11.37
C LEU A 71 -13.51 -1.09 -11.78
N VAL A 72 -12.96 -0.20 -10.95
CA VAL A 72 -12.82 1.23 -11.28
C VAL A 72 -11.94 1.44 -12.51
N ASN A 73 -10.83 0.71 -12.62
CA ASN A 73 -9.92 0.79 -13.77
C ASN A 73 -10.51 0.21 -15.06
N ILE A 74 -11.20 -0.93 -15.01
CA ILE A 74 -11.77 -1.60 -16.20
C ILE A 74 -13.02 -0.87 -16.68
N PHE A 75 -13.94 -0.55 -15.77
CA PHE A 75 -15.21 0.06 -16.14
C PHE A 75 -15.12 1.59 -16.29
N LYS A 76 -13.92 2.18 -16.07
CA LYS A 76 -13.68 3.62 -16.09
C LYS A 76 -14.77 4.41 -15.37
N LEU A 77 -15.29 3.85 -14.28
CA LEU A 77 -16.45 4.39 -13.55
C LEU A 77 -16.08 5.78 -13.04
N GLY A 78 -16.38 6.83 -13.81
CA GLY A 78 -16.14 8.23 -13.44
C GLY A 78 -14.70 8.75 -13.64
N ALA A 79 -14.00 8.35 -14.71
CA ALA A 79 -12.63 8.77 -15.00
C ALA A 79 -12.40 10.31 -15.09
N ASP A 80 -13.46 11.11 -15.25
CA ASP A 80 -13.37 12.57 -15.37
C ASP A 80 -13.73 13.34 -14.08
N ALA A 81 -13.97 12.64 -12.97
CA ALA A 81 -14.49 13.27 -11.77
C ALA A 81 -13.38 13.49 -10.72
N THR A 82 -13.16 14.75 -10.32
CA THR A 82 -12.18 15.18 -9.32
C THR A 82 -12.28 14.41 -7.99
N TRP A 83 -13.47 13.89 -7.65
CA TRP A 83 -13.68 13.09 -6.44
C TRP A 83 -13.04 11.70 -6.49
N MET A 84 -12.81 11.14 -7.68
CA MET A 84 -12.22 9.81 -7.84
C MET A 84 -10.77 9.77 -7.31
N GLY A 85 -9.99 10.81 -7.60
CA GLY A 85 -8.61 10.93 -7.09
C GLY A 85 -8.53 10.96 -5.56
N MET A 86 -9.49 11.64 -4.91
CA MET A 86 -9.62 11.66 -3.46
C MET A 86 -10.02 10.28 -2.90
N ALA A 87 -10.99 9.61 -3.53
CA ALA A 87 -11.43 8.29 -3.12
C ALA A 87 -10.28 7.27 -3.19
N VAL A 88 -9.53 7.26 -4.31
CA VAL A 88 -8.35 6.40 -4.48
C VAL A 88 -7.29 6.70 -3.43
N TYR A 89 -7.04 7.96 -3.12
CA TYR A 89 -6.08 8.37 -2.09
C TYR A 89 -6.43 7.83 -0.70
N PHE A 90 -7.66 8.10 -0.22
CA PHE A 90 -8.08 7.68 1.11
C PHE A 90 -8.16 6.17 1.22
N PHE A 91 -8.59 5.51 0.14
CA PHE A 91 -8.58 4.06 0.06
C PHE A 91 -7.17 3.48 0.15
N LEU A 92 -6.21 3.99 -0.63
CA LEU A 92 -4.82 3.56 -0.58
C LEU A 92 -4.21 3.81 0.81
N SER A 93 -4.53 4.95 1.43
CA SER A 93 -4.09 5.29 2.78
C SER A 93 -4.62 4.29 3.82
N ALA A 94 -5.91 3.97 3.79
CA ALA A 94 -6.52 3.00 4.68
C ALA A 94 -5.95 1.58 4.45
N TYR A 95 -5.74 1.22 3.18
CA TYR A 95 -5.18 -0.06 2.79
C TYR A 95 -3.73 -0.25 3.26
N ALA A 96 -2.88 0.76 3.06
CA ALA A 96 -1.51 0.78 3.57
C ALA A 96 -1.47 0.80 5.11
N ALA A 97 -2.35 1.58 5.75
CA ALA A 97 -2.46 1.60 7.21
C ALA A 97 -2.85 0.24 7.78
N PHE A 98 -3.79 -0.47 7.16
CA PHE A 98 -4.17 -1.82 7.56
C PHE A 98 -2.96 -2.77 7.55
N HIS A 99 -2.15 -2.73 6.49
CA HIS A 99 -0.93 -3.55 6.37
C HIS A 99 0.11 -3.23 7.44
N LEU A 100 0.30 -1.94 7.72
CA LEU A 100 1.36 -1.48 8.62
C LEU A 100 1.00 -1.57 10.11
N LEU A 101 -0.28 -1.42 10.45
CA LEU A 101 -0.74 -1.31 11.84
C LEU A 101 -1.33 -2.60 12.40
N THR A 102 -1.76 -3.54 11.54
CA THR A 102 -2.28 -4.83 11.99
C THR A 102 -1.14 -5.79 12.30
N LYS A 103 -0.86 -5.99 13.59
CA LYS A 103 0.29 -6.74 14.09
C LYS A 103 0.39 -8.14 13.46
N ASP A 104 -0.73 -8.85 13.40
CA ASP A 104 -0.75 -10.28 13.09
C ASP A 104 -1.35 -10.58 11.70
N PHE A 105 -1.43 -9.58 10.83
CA PHE A 105 -1.92 -9.78 9.46
C PHE A 105 -0.85 -10.43 8.58
N LEU A 106 -1.16 -11.56 7.94
CA LEU A 106 -0.27 -12.43 7.12
C LEU A 106 0.86 -13.12 7.90
N ASP A 107 1.51 -12.44 8.83
CA ASP A 107 2.46 -13.01 9.79
C ASP A 107 2.66 -12.05 10.97
N GLU A 108 3.21 -12.53 12.08
CA GLU A 108 3.49 -11.69 13.24
C GLU A 108 4.73 -10.81 13.01
N ASN A 109 4.74 -9.62 13.63
CA ASN A 109 5.91 -8.77 13.71
C ASN A 109 6.10 -8.25 15.14
N ASP A 110 7.14 -8.75 15.82
CA ASP A 110 7.45 -8.41 17.21
C ASP A 110 8.43 -7.24 17.35
N LEU A 111 8.59 -6.38 16.35
CA LEU A 111 9.48 -5.21 16.42
C LEU A 111 8.65 -4.02 17.00
N PRO A 112 8.75 -3.68 18.30
CA PRO A 112 7.91 -2.63 18.88
C PRO A 112 8.18 -1.24 18.31
N PHE A 113 9.42 -0.96 17.87
CA PHE A 113 9.76 0.33 17.27
C PHE A 113 9.15 0.50 15.86
N LEU A 114 8.97 -0.59 15.09
CA LEU A 114 8.38 -0.51 13.75
C LEU A 114 6.95 0.02 13.82
N LYS A 115 6.17 -0.37 14.84
CA LYS A 115 4.81 0.16 15.03
C LYS A 115 4.80 1.69 15.16
N LYS A 116 5.74 2.25 15.93
CA LYS A 116 5.85 3.72 16.10
C LYS A 116 6.23 4.40 14.79
N LEU A 117 7.21 3.86 14.07
CA LEU A 117 7.63 4.38 12.77
C LEU A 117 6.52 4.28 11.72
N ASN A 118 5.76 3.18 11.71
CA ASN A 118 4.62 2.98 10.83
C ASN A 118 3.53 4.04 11.05
N ILE A 119 3.20 4.34 12.31
CA ILE A 119 2.24 5.42 12.64
C ILE A 119 2.76 6.76 12.12
N VAL A 120 4.02 7.09 12.36
CA VAL A 120 4.62 8.35 11.87
C VAL A 120 4.56 8.43 10.35
N ALA A 121 4.94 7.37 9.64
CA ALA A 121 4.92 7.34 8.17
C ALA A 121 3.51 7.52 7.60
N ILE A 122 2.51 6.84 8.16
CA ILE A 122 1.11 7.00 7.75
C ILE A 122 0.62 8.41 8.02
N SER A 123 0.92 8.98 9.20
CA SER A 123 0.51 10.34 9.55
C SER A 123 1.12 11.39 8.61
N ILE A 124 2.41 11.30 8.30
CA ILE A 124 3.07 12.22 7.36
C ILE A 124 2.46 12.07 5.96
N TYR A 125 2.22 10.84 5.51
CA TYR A 125 1.56 10.59 4.22
C TYR A 125 0.15 11.18 4.16
N LEU A 126 -0.66 10.97 5.20
CA LEU A 126 -2.02 11.52 5.34
C LEU A 126 -2.03 13.05 5.32
N ILE A 127 -1.16 13.66 6.12
CA ILE A 127 -1.02 15.13 6.17
C ILE A 127 -0.60 15.64 4.80
N GLY A 128 0.41 15.03 4.16
CA GLY A 128 0.90 15.44 2.85
C GLY A 128 -0.18 15.39 1.77
N GLY A 129 -0.99 14.33 1.71
CA GLY A 129 -2.04 14.25 0.71
C GLY A 129 -3.22 15.18 0.99
N VAL A 130 -3.62 15.37 2.25
CA VAL A 130 -4.63 16.39 2.61
C VAL A 130 -4.13 17.79 2.26
N MET A 131 -2.86 18.10 2.53
CA MET A 131 -2.24 19.37 2.12
C MET A 131 -2.24 19.54 0.60
N GLN A 132 -1.96 18.47 -0.15
CA GLN A 132 -1.97 18.49 -1.62
C GLN A 132 -3.38 18.76 -2.16
N LEU A 133 -4.40 18.11 -1.58
CA LEU A 133 -5.81 18.32 -1.94
C LEU A 133 -6.29 19.75 -1.61
N ALA A 134 -5.82 20.31 -0.49
CA ALA A 134 -6.13 21.68 -0.09
C ALA A 134 -5.23 22.75 -0.73
N SER A 135 -4.29 22.37 -1.60
CA SER A 135 -3.33 23.27 -2.26
C SER A 135 -2.55 24.16 -1.27
N LEU A 136 -2.15 23.58 -0.13
CA LEU A 136 -1.39 24.28 0.91
C LEU A 136 0.10 24.43 0.55
N GLN A 137 0.76 25.41 1.15
CA GLN A 137 2.20 25.62 0.93
C GLN A 137 3.00 24.38 1.36
N PHE A 138 4.05 24.06 0.58
CA PHE A 138 4.92 22.89 0.76
C PHE A 138 4.24 21.52 0.63
N SER A 139 2.99 21.46 0.16
CA SER A 139 2.23 20.21 0.04
C SER A 139 2.98 19.14 -0.76
N SER A 140 3.59 19.52 -1.88
CA SER A 140 4.35 18.61 -2.75
C SER A 140 5.52 17.96 -2.00
N GLN A 141 6.31 18.74 -1.24
CA GLN A 141 7.46 18.23 -0.49
C GLN A 141 7.01 17.26 0.60
N VAL A 142 5.99 17.63 1.37
CA VAL A 142 5.44 16.78 2.44
C VAL A 142 4.85 15.49 1.85
N PHE A 143 4.15 15.59 0.73
CA PHE A 143 3.55 14.44 0.06
C PHE A 143 4.59 13.48 -0.55
N ILE A 144 5.66 14.01 -1.17
CA ILE A 144 6.79 13.21 -1.65
C ILE A 144 7.47 12.46 -0.50
N VAL A 145 7.82 13.18 0.58
CA VAL A 145 8.47 12.60 1.75
C VAL A 145 7.57 11.56 2.42
N GLY A 146 6.29 11.87 2.60
CA GLY A 146 5.31 10.95 3.17
C GLY A 146 5.14 9.68 2.35
N SER A 147 5.07 9.80 1.02
CA SER A 147 4.95 8.65 0.11
C SER A 147 6.21 7.77 0.15
N GLY A 148 7.40 8.38 0.14
CA GLY A 148 8.67 7.66 0.25
C GLY A 148 8.83 6.94 1.60
N LEU A 149 8.48 7.62 2.70
CA LEU A 149 8.49 7.02 4.03
C LEU A 149 7.50 5.85 4.14
N LEU A 150 6.28 6.02 3.63
CA LEU A 150 5.27 4.97 3.65
C LEU A 150 5.72 3.74 2.84
N ALA A 151 6.26 3.95 1.64
CA ALA A 151 6.80 2.87 0.81
C ALA A 151 7.97 2.14 1.49
N LEU A 152 8.90 2.88 2.10
CA LEU A 152 10.01 2.30 2.88
C LEU A 152 9.49 1.46 4.05
N MET A 153 8.52 1.98 4.82
CA MET A 153 7.96 1.28 5.97
C MET A 153 7.18 0.03 5.57
N LEU A 154 6.50 0.03 4.42
CA LEU A 154 5.87 -1.16 3.84
C LEU A 154 6.91 -2.23 3.53
N LEU A 155 7.99 -1.86 2.83
CA LEU A 155 9.09 -2.78 2.52
C LEU A 155 9.73 -3.36 3.79
N LEU A 156 10.05 -2.52 4.77
CA LEU A 156 10.65 -2.95 6.04
C LEU A 156 9.69 -3.85 6.84
N THR A 157 8.41 -3.49 6.93
CA THR A 157 7.41 -4.28 7.65
C THR A 157 7.21 -5.65 7.00
N GLY A 158 7.08 -5.72 5.68
CA GLY A 158 6.97 -6.98 4.94
C GLY A 158 8.24 -7.84 5.08
N SER A 159 9.41 -7.22 4.96
CA SER A 159 10.71 -7.90 5.07
C SER A 159 10.99 -8.41 6.49
N THR A 160 10.34 -7.86 7.52
CA THR A 160 10.54 -8.27 8.91
C THR A 160 9.46 -9.20 9.47
N LYS A 161 8.29 -9.29 8.84
CA LYS A 161 7.21 -10.22 9.23
C LYS A 161 7.64 -11.69 9.24
N GLY A 162 7.30 -12.46 10.27
CA GLY A 162 7.64 -13.88 10.34
C GLY A 162 9.14 -14.20 10.56
N LEU A 163 9.97 -13.19 10.86
CA LEU A 163 11.36 -13.44 11.27
C LEU A 163 11.39 -13.97 12.71
N LYS A 164 11.69 -15.28 12.86
CA LYS A 164 11.98 -15.89 14.16
C LYS A 164 13.24 -15.27 14.74
N ARG A 165 13.15 -14.63 15.90
CA ARG A 165 14.31 -14.06 16.58
C ARG A 165 14.88 -15.08 17.54
N LYS A 166 16.18 -15.31 17.46
CA LYS A 166 16.92 -15.93 18.57
C LYS A 166 16.95 -14.89 19.70
N LYS A 167 16.32 -15.23 20.82
CA LYS A 167 16.46 -14.46 22.06
C LYS A 167 17.86 -14.63 22.62
#